data_AF-A0A1I8P7T9-F1
#
_entry.id   AF-A0A1I8P7T9-F1
#
_cell.length_a   1.000
_cell.length_b   1.000
_cell.length_c   1.000
_cell.angle_alpha   90.00
_cell.angle_beta   90.00
_cell.angle_gamma   90.00
#
_symmetry.space_group_name_H-M   'P 1'
#
loop_
_entity.id
_entity.type
_entity.pdbx_description
1 polymer ?
#
loop_
_entity_poly.entity_id
_entity_poly.type
_entity_poly.pdbx_seq_one_letter_code
_entity_poly.pdbx_strand_id
1 'polypeptide(L)'
;MNIFGKVFIVFFTTVLINHVSAQTSHNLANLFFRSRMASQDPAVTVACFNEYMMATSVVGEAYSSGYNQCLMTAKEGRDVVETEMANGRSLIVENSQDVCHSMTKCNEENTTLGIFNCHAQIGAMNTKAVYSISGNASEFANAMHEKYRLIDLKHEQCCKSAERKYVEDTAIVYHTLQTCLEGGAAPAITTTPAPSTTSEPSVFDQASQNIHKIADPVLKVLN
;
A
#
# COMPACT_ATOMS: atom_id res chain seq x y z
N MET A 1 -0.56 -19.76 23.87
CA MET A 1 -0.41 -19.36 22.44
C MET A 1 -1.47 -20.12 21.65
N ASN A 2 -2.54 -19.41 21.30
CA ASN A 2 -3.91 -19.92 21.41
C ASN A 2 -4.42 -20.68 20.18
N ILE A 3 -4.96 -21.88 20.46
CA ILE A 3 -5.76 -22.73 19.56
C ILE A 3 -6.96 -21.95 18.96
N PHE A 4 -7.49 -20.97 19.70
CA PHE A 4 -8.58 -20.11 19.25
C PHE A 4 -8.25 -19.21 18.03
N GLY A 5 -6.99 -18.83 17.82
CA GLY A 5 -6.60 -17.99 16.68
C GLY A 5 -6.57 -18.74 15.35
N LYS A 6 -6.31 -20.05 15.37
CA LYS A 6 -6.25 -20.88 14.15
C LYS A 6 -7.63 -21.27 13.64
N VAL A 7 -8.60 -21.46 14.54
CA VAL A 7 -9.97 -21.84 14.17
C VAL A 7 -10.70 -20.68 13.46
N PHE A 8 -10.48 -19.44 13.89
CA PHE A 8 -11.16 -18.28 13.32
C PHE A 8 -10.69 -17.94 11.90
N ILE A 9 -9.40 -18.14 11.60
CA ILE A 9 -8.83 -17.89 10.27
C ILE A 9 -9.32 -18.94 9.26
N VAL A 10 -9.42 -20.21 9.65
CA VAL A 10 -9.85 -21.31 8.75
C VAL A 10 -11.34 -21.19 8.39
N PHE A 11 -12.18 -20.74 9.32
CA PHE A 11 -13.61 -20.53 9.06
C PHE A 11 -13.88 -19.34 8.13
N PHE A 12 -13.13 -18.24 8.25
CA PHE A 12 -13.32 -17.08 7.36
C PHE A 12 -12.85 -17.34 5.92
N THR A 13 -11.75 -18.08 5.73
CA THR A 13 -11.26 -18.39 4.39
C THR A 13 -12.13 -19.40 3.65
N THR A 14 -12.76 -20.35 4.35
CA THR A 14 -13.62 -21.36 3.70
C THR A 14 -15.01 -20.83 3.35
N VAL A 15 -15.57 -19.90 4.14
CA VAL A 15 -16.90 -19.33 3.87
C VAL A 15 -16.89 -18.37 2.68
N LEU A 16 -15.84 -17.57 2.49
CA LEU A 16 -15.73 -16.65 1.36
C LEU A 16 -15.52 -17.37 0.01
N ILE A 17 -14.83 -18.52 0.01
CA ILE A 17 -14.61 -19.31 -1.21
C ILE A 17 -15.89 -20.03 -1.66
N ASN A 18 -16.70 -20.52 -0.72
CA ASN A 18 -17.91 -21.29 -1.03
C ASN A 18 -19.09 -20.44 -1.51
N HIS A 19 -19.24 -19.19 -1.03
CA HIS A 19 -20.34 -18.34 -1.46
C HIS A 19 -20.16 -17.76 -2.87
N VAL A 20 -18.91 -17.51 -3.28
CA VAL A 20 -18.59 -17.02 -4.63
C VAL A 20 -18.62 -18.16 -5.67
N SER A 21 -18.20 -19.39 -5.30
CA SER A 21 -18.20 -20.54 -6.24
C SER A 21 -19.59 -21.12 -6.51
N ALA A 22 -20.49 -21.10 -5.53
CA ALA A 22 -21.85 -21.63 -5.68
C ALA A 22 -22.69 -20.77 -6.64
N GLN A 23 -22.62 -19.44 -6.53
CA GLN A 23 -23.42 -18.54 -7.37
C GLN A 23 -22.98 -18.58 -8.85
N THR A 24 -21.69 -18.69 -9.13
CA THR A 24 -21.16 -18.75 -10.51
C THR A 24 -21.45 -20.08 -11.21
N SER A 25 -21.32 -21.21 -10.50
CA SER A 25 -21.57 -22.54 -11.05
C SER A 25 -23.03 -22.80 -11.45
N HIS A 26 -23.99 -22.34 -10.66
CA HIS A 26 -25.42 -22.48 -10.98
C HIS A 26 -25.82 -21.66 -12.22
N ASN A 27 -25.25 -20.47 -12.39
CA ASN A 27 -25.50 -19.63 -13.57
C ASN A 27 -24.88 -20.23 -14.83
N LEU A 28 -23.65 -20.74 -14.75
CA LEU A 28 -22.98 -21.40 -15.87
C LEU A 28 -23.73 -22.67 -16.30
N ALA A 29 -24.12 -23.52 -15.35
CA ALA A 29 -24.88 -24.75 -15.63
C ALA A 29 -26.21 -24.45 -16.33
N ASN A 30 -26.95 -23.44 -15.88
CA ASN A 30 -28.20 -23.01 -16.51
C ASN A 30 -27.95 -22.47 -17.94
N LEU A 31 -26.83 -21.78 -18.15
CA LEU A 31 -26.37 -21.33 -19.47
C LEU A 31 -26.06 -22.51 -20.41
N PHE A 32 -25.40 -23.56 -19.92
CA PHE A 32 -25.15 -24.80 -20.67
C PHE A 32 -26.45 -25.50 -21.09
N PHE A 33 -27.45 -25.56 -20.20
CA PHE A 33 -28.74 -26.17 -20.53
C PHE A 33 -29.54 -25.33 -21.54
N ARG A 34 -29.54 -24.00 -21.39
CA ARG A 34 -30.20 -23.08 -22.33
C ARG A 34 -29.55 -23.06 -23.71
N SER A 35 -28.23 -23.03 -23.77
CA SER A 35 -27.51 -23.08 -25.05
C SER A 35 -27.75 -24.37 -25.82
N ARG A 36 -27.76 -25.54 -25.16
CA ARG A 36 -28.16 -26.79 -25.83
C ARG A 36 -29.59 -26.79 -26.37
N MET A 37 -30.47 -25.98 -25.81
CA MET A 37 -31.84 -25.78 -26.30
C MET A 37 -31.91 -24.71 -27.41
N ALA A 38 -30.94 -23.79 -27.49
CA ALA A 38 -30.93 -22.64 -28.40
C ALA A 38 -29.99 -22.78 -29.62
N SER A 39 -28.85 -23.46 -29.48
CA SER A 39 -27.85 -23.64 -30.53
C SER A 39 -28.11 -24.91 -31.33
N GLN A 40 -28.28 -24.80 -32.65
CA GLN A 40 -28.44 -25.94 -33.55
C GLN A 40 -27.11 -26.71 -33.83
N ASP A 41 -25.95 -26.21 -33.40
CA ASP A 41 -24.62 -26.80 -33.68
C ASP A 41 -23.72 -26.92 -32.43
N PRO A 42 -23.35 -28.15 -32.01
CA PRO A 42 -22.39 -28.41 -30.93
C PRO A 42 -21.01 -27.75 -31.12
N ALA A 43 -20.55 -27.54 -32.36
CA ALA A 43 -19.25 -26.94 -32.63
C ALA A 43 -19.19 -25.47 -32.20
N VAL A 44 -20.29 -24.73 -32.39
CA VAL A 44 -20.44 -23.33 -31.97
C VAL A 44 -20.39 -23.22 -30.45
N THR A 45 -21.11 -24.11 -29.75
CA THR A 45 -21.10 -24.15 -28.28
C THR A 45 -19.68 -24.35 -27.74
N VAL A 46 -18.92 -25.30 -28.29
CA VAL A 46 -17.52 -25.56 -27.87
C VAL A 46 -16.62 -24.34 -28.14
N ALA A 47 -16.79 -23.67 -29.27
CA ALA A 47 -16.03 -22.46 -29.59
C ALA A 47 -16.30 -21.32 -28.58
N CYS A 48 -17.57 -21.05 -28.24
CA CYS A 48 -17.94 -20.03 -27.25
C CYS A 48 -17.33 -20.32 -25.86
N PHE A 49 -17.33 -21.57 -25.43
CA PHE A 49 -16.72 -21.94 -24.14
C PHE A 49 -15.19 -21.83 -24.16
N ASN A 50 -14.53 -22.18 -25.27
CA ASN A 50 -13.09 -22.00 -25.40
C ASN A 50 -12.70 -20.52 -25.32
N GLU A 51 -13.44 -19.64 -26.00
CA GLU A 51 -13.23 -18.19 -25.91
C GLU A 51 -13.45 -17.67 -24.49
N TYR A 52 -14.53 -18.08 -23.83
CA TYR A 52 -14.80 -17.74 -22.43
C TYR A 52 -13.67 -18.18 -21.49
N MET A 53 -13.15 -19.40 -21.65
CA MET A 53 -12.05 -19.92 -20.82
C MET A 53 -10.77 -19.08 -21.00
N MET A 54 -10.41 -18.75 -22.25
CA MET A 54 -9.25 -17.90 -22.53
C MET A 54 -9.45 -16.49 -21.96
N ALA A 55 -10.59 -15.86 -22.21
CA ALA A 55 -10.88 -14.52 -21.73
C ALA A 55 -10.90 -14.44 -20.20
N THR A 56 -11.44 -15.46 -19.53
CA THR A 56 -11.41 -15.55 -18.06
C THR A 56 -9.98 -15.64 -17.52
N SER A 57 -9.09 -16.38 -18.17
CA SER A 57 -7.67 -16.45 -17.78
C SER A 57 -7.00 -15.08 -17.88
N VAL A 58 -7.22 -14.37 -19.00
CA VAL A 58 -6.66 -13.02 -19.23
C VAL A 58 -7.15 -12.04 -18.16
N VAL A 59 -8.44 -12.05 -17.83
CA VAL A 59 -9.00 -11.19 -16.77
C VAL A 59 -8.40 -11.52 -15.40
N GLY A 60 -8.23 -12.80 -15.07
CA GLY A 60 -7.60 -13.25 -13.83
C GLY A 60 -6.13 -12.84 -13.71
N GLU A 61 -5.36 -12.98 -14.79
CA GLU A 61 -3.96 -12.56 -14.87
C GLU A 61 -3.82 -11.04 -14.73
N ALA A 62 -4.67 -10.27 -15.42
CA ALA A 62 -4.69 -8.82 -15.33
C ALA A 62 -5.00 -8.34 -13.90
N TYR A 63 -5.98 -8.97 -13.23
CA TYR A 63 -6.27 -8.67 -11.83
C TYR A 63 -5.09 -9.00 -10.91
N SER A 64 -4.51 -10.19 -11.04
CA SER A 64 -3.36 -10.61 -10.22
C SER A 64 -2.16 -9.67 -10.40
N SER A 65 -1.86 -9.30 -11.65
CA SER A 65 -0.80 -8.35 -11.98
C SER A 65 -1.08 -6.97 -11.37
N GLY A 66 -2.28 -6.42 -11.58
CA GLY A 66 -2.67 -5.11 -11.06
C GLY A 66 -2.63 -5.06 -9.53
N TYR A 67 -3.15 -6.08 -8.86
CA TYR A 67 -3.13 -6.17 -7.39
C TYR A 67 -1.69 -6.25 -6.84
N ASN A 68 -0.84 -7.07 -7.46
CA ASN A 68 0.57 -7.17 -7.07
C ASN A 68 1.32 -5.85 -7.29
N GLN A 69 1.02 -5.12 -8.37
CA GLN A 69 1.61 -3.82 -8.61
C GLN A 69 1.23 -2.81 -7.51
N CYS A 70 -0.02 -2.85 -7.02
CA CYS A 70 -0.44 -2.01 -5.89
C CYS A 70 0.39 -2.31 -4.63
N LEU A 71 0.64 -3.58 -4.32
CA LEU A 71 1.47 -4.00 -3.19
C LEU A 71 2.92 -3.52 -3.32
N MET A 72 3.50 -3.71 -4.49
CA MET A 72 4.88 -3.30 -4.77
C MET A 72 5.05 -1.79 -4.66
N THR A 73 4.13 -1.03 -5.26
CA THR A 73 4.14 0.44 -5.21
C THR A 73 4.03 0.94 -3.76
N ALA A 74 3.18 0.31 -2.95
CA ALA A 74 3.03 0.67 -1.54
C ALA A 74 4.32 0.38 -0.74
N LYS A 75 4.95 -0.77 -1.01
CA LYS A 75 6.23 -1.12 -0.40
C LYS A 75 7.34 -0.14 -0.77
N GLU A 76 7.53 0.12 -2.06
CA GLU A 76 8.52 1.07 -2.57
C GLU A 76 8.30 2.46 -1.98
N GLY A 77 7.04 2.90 -1.88
CA GLY A 77 6.69 4.15 -1.22
C GLY A 77 7.17 4.21 0.24
N ARG A 78 7.04 3.12 1.00
CA ARG A 78 7.53 3.07 2.39
C ARG A 78 9.06 3.11 2.44
N ASP A 79 9.74 2.39 1.55
CA ASP A 79 11.21 2.38 1.48
C ASP A 79 11.77 3.78 1.14
N VAL A 80 11.06 4.54 0.30
CA VAL A 80 11.37 5.96 0.02
C VAL A 80 11.22 6.81 1.29
N VAL A 81 10.13 6.67 2.04
CA VAL A 81 9.92 7.41 3.29
C VAL A 81 11.02 7.10 4.31
N GLU A 82 11.43 5.84 4.46
CA GLU A 82 12.57 5.45 5.32
C GLU A 82 13.86 6.16 4.90
N THR A 83 14.12 6.23 3.59
CA THR A 83 15.30 6.91 3.05
C THR A 83 15.27 8.42 3.30
N GLU A 84 14.11 9.05 3.11
CA GLU A 84 13.91 10.48 3.38
C GLU A 84 14.13 10.82 4.87
N MET A 85 13.70 9.93 5.77
CA MET A 85 13.80 10.14 7.22
C MET A 85 15.17 9.78 7.80
N ALA A 86 16.08 9.19 7.00
CA ALA A 86 17.36 8.69 7.47
C ALA A 86 18.23 9.78 8.13
N ASN A 87 18.25 10.99 7.57
CA ASN A 87 19.01 12.12 8.14
C ASN A 87 18.42 12.57 9.49
N GLY A 88 17.09 12.65 9.58
CA GLY A 88 16.40 13.00 10.84
C GLY A 88 16.70 11.97 11.93
N ARG A 89 16.67 10.67 11.58
CA ARG A 89 17.08 9.59 12.48
C ARG A 89 18.53 9.76 12.95
N SER A 90 19.47 9.99 12.04
CA SER A 90 20.88 10.17 12.39
C SER A 90 21.09 11.34 13.34
N LEU A 91 20.43 12.48 13.10
CA LEU A 91 20.48 13.65 13.97
C LEU A 91 19.98 13.35 15.39
N ILE A 92 18.85 12.64 15.52
CA ILE A 92 18.32 12.24 16.83
C ILE A 92 19.28 11.31 17.57
N VAL A 93 19.88 10.36 16.85
CA VAL A 93 20.85 9.41 17.43
C VAL A 93 22.11 10.13 17.90
N GLU A 94 22.67 11.01 17.08
CA GLU A 94 23.87 11.80 17.40
C GLU A 94 23.63 12.69 18.64
N ASN A 95 22.56 13.49 18.64
CA ASN A 95 22.23 14.35 19.78
C ASN A 95 22.00 13.54 21.07
N SER A 96 21.40 12.35 20.95
CA SER A 96 21.20 11.46 22.10
C SER A 96 22.54 10.93 22.62
N GLN A 97 23.45 10.58 21.73
CA GLN A 97 24.80 10.12 22.09
C GLN A 97 25.60 11.23 22.79
N ASP A 98 25.49 12.48 22.36
CA ASP A 98 26.18 13.62 23.00
C ASP A 98 25.69 13.86 24.44
N VAL A 99 24.39 13.78 24.67
CA VAL A 99 23.81 13.85 26.02
C VAL A 99 24.31 12.67 26.86
N CYS A 100 24.30 11.45 26.33
CA CYS A 100 24.80 10.29 27.06
C CYS A 100 26.30 10.42 27.37
N HIS A 101 27.11 10.90 26.42
CA HIS A 101 28.55 11.03 26.58
C HIS A 101 28.90 12.07 27.65
N SER A 102 28.25 13.24 27.62
CA SER A 102 28.46 14.29 28.62
C SER A 102 28.08 13.84 30.04
N MET A 103 26.97 13.11 30.20
CA MET A 103 26.58 12.53 31.49
C MET A 103 27.59 11.47 31.95
N THR A 104 28.09 10.63 31.04
CA THR A 104 29.00 9.52 31.40
C THR A 104 30.37 10.04 31.84
N LYS A 105 30.84 11.18 31.31
CA LYS A 105 32.09 11.83 31.76
C LYS A 105 32.11 12.13 33.26
N CYS A 106 30.96 12.45 33.86
CA CYS A 106 30.87 12.71 35.30
C CYS A 106 31.24 11.50 36.16
N ASN A 107 31.30 10.29 35.60
CA ASN A 107 31.73 9.08 36.32
C ASN A 107 33.26 9.02 36.52
N GLU A 108 34.02 9.89 35.85
CA GLU A 108 35.48 9.96 35.93
C GLU A 108 35.96 10.89 37.06
N GLU A 109 35.03 11.55 37.78
CA GLU A 109 35.33 12.44 38.89
C GLU A 109 35.91 11.69 40.11
N ASN A 110 36.95 12.26 40.72
CA ASN A 110 37.76 11.58 41.76
C ASN A 110 37.09 11.50 43.14
N THR A 111 35.98 12.23 43.35
CA THR A 111 35.31 12.29 44.65
C THR A 111 33.80 12.12 44.49
N THR A 112 33.15 11.51 45.48
CA THR A 112 31.69 11.36 45.50
C THR A 112 30.97 12.70 45.36
N LEU A 113 31.47 13.74 46.03
CA LEU A 113 30.89 15.09 45.93
C LEU A 113 31.09 15.69 44.52
N GLY A 114 32.25 15.46 43.89
CA GLY A 114 32.52 15.85 42.51
C GLY A 114 31.58 15.18 41.51
N ILE A 115 31.38 13.87 41.64
CA ILE A 115 30.41 13.10 40.84
C ILE A 115 29.00 13.71 40.97
N PHE A 116 28.54 13.96 42.21
CA PHE A 116 27.22 14.54 42.45
C PHE A 116 27.06 15.94 41.85
N ASN A 117 28.05 16.81 42.03
CA ASN A 117 28.00 18.17 41.49
C ASN A 117 28.07 18.18 39.96
N CYS A 118 28.90 17.32 39.36
CA CYS A 118 29.00 17.19 37.90
C CYS A 118 27.66 16.75 37.30
N HIS A 119 27.05 15.67 37.82
CA HIS A 119 25.75 15.20 37.33
C HIS A 119 24.63 16.23 37.53
N ALA A 120 24.62 16.97 38.64
CA ALA A 120 23.67 18.05 38.85
C ALA A 120 23.82 19.17 37.80
N GLN A 121 25.05 19.59 37.51
CA GLN A 121 25.34 20.63 36.53
C GLN A 121 25.07 20.18 35.08
N ILE A 122 25.65 19.06 34.67
CA ILE A 122 25.52 18.53 33.31
C ILE A 122 24.07 18.10 33.04
N GLY A 123 23.39 17.52 34.01
CA GLY A 123 21.95 17.22 33.91
C GLY A 123 21.11 18.47 33.67
N ALA A 124 21.38 19.56 34.40
CA ALA A 124 20.70 20.84 34.18
C ALA A 124 20.99 21.41 32.77
N MET A 125 22.25 21.38 32.32
CA MET A 125 22.65 21.86 30.98
C MET A 125 21.99 21.04 29.85
N ASN A 126 21.88 19.73 30.02
CA ASN A 126 21.32 18.83 29.02
C ASN A 126 19.78 18.84 28.97
N THR A 127 19.10 19.49 29.91
CA THR A 127 17.61 19.53 29.94
C THR A 127 17.04 20.08 28.63
N LYS A 128 17.66 21.15 28.09
CA LYS A 128 17.26 21.72 26.79
C LYS A 128 17.50 20.76 25.63
N ALA A 129 18.64 20.09 25.63
CA ALA A 129 19.00 19.12 24.58
C ALA A 129 18.02 17.94 24.57
N VAL A 130 17.70 17.38 25.73
CA VAL A 130 16.72 16.27 25.88
C VAL A 130 15.32 16.71 25.43
N TYR A 131 14.89 17.92 25.76
CA TYR A 131 13.62 18.46 25.28
C TYR A 131 13.59 18.60 23.75
N SER A 132 14.67 19.10 23.16
CA SER A 132 14.79 19.22 21.70
C SER A 132 14.79 17.86 21.00
N ILE A 133 15.49 16.86 21.54
CA ILE A 133 15.50 15.49 21.02
C ILE A 133 14.08 14.94 20.99
N SER A 134 13.35 15.07 22.10
CA SER A 134 11.97 14.61 22.22
C SER A 134 11.03 15.30 21.23
N GLY A 135 11.13 16.63 21.13
CA GLY A 135 10.34 17.44 20.19
C GLY A 135 10.57 17.06 18.73
N ASN A 136 11.84 17.04 18.31
CA ASN A 136 12.21 16.71 16.93
C ASN A 136 11.85 15.25 16.59
N ALA A 137 12.07 14.31 17.51
CA ALA A 137 11.70 12.91 17.30
C ALA A 137 10.19 12.75 17.11
N SER A 138 9.39 13.47 17.92
CA SER A 138 7.93 13.48 17.79
C SER A 138 7.48 14.08 16.46
N GLU A 139 8.13 15.16 16.01
CA GLU A 139 7.86 15.78 14.71
C GLU A 139 8.16 14.83 13.55
N PHE A 140 9.34 14.21 13.54
CA PHE A 140 9.71 13.22 12.52
C PHE A 140 8.76 12.01 12.51
N ALA A 141 8.40 11.49 13.69
CA ALA A 141 7.46 10.38 13.80
C ALA A 141 6.07 10.74 13.25
N ASN A 142 5.55 11.93 13.58
CA ASN A 142 4.27 12.40 13.07
C ASN A 142 4.29 12.59 11.55
N ALA A 143 5.37 13.18 11.01
CA ALA A 143 5.54 13.33 9.57
C ALA A 143 5.59 11.98 8.84
N MET A 144 6.27 10.99 9.43
CA MET A 144 6.36 9.64 8.91
C MET A 144 5.01 8.92 8.94
N HIS A 145 4.27 9.03 10.06
CA HIS A 145 2.91 8.49 10.18
C HIS A 145 1.97 9.05 9.12
N GLU A 146 2.02 10.35 8.84
CA GLU A 146 1.17 10.96 7.81
C GLU A 146 1.53 10.45 6.41
N LYS A 147 2.83 10.36 6.09
CA LYS A 147 3.28 9.79 4.81
C LYS A 147 2.82 8.34 4.64
N TYR A 148 2.93 7.51 5.68
CA TYR A 148 2.45 6.14 5.67
C TYR A 148 0.93 6.05 5.51
N ARG A 149 0.16 6.91 6.18
CA ARG A 149 -1.29 6.99 6.01
C ARG A 149 -1.68 7.28 4.56
N LEU A 150 -0.98 8.20 3.90
CA LEU A 150 -1.22 8.51 2.49
C LEU A 150 -0.84 7.35 1.56
N ILE A 151 0.24 6.63 1.84
CA ILE A 151 0.62 5.42 1.10
C ILE A 151 -0.45 4.34 1.23
N ASP A 152 -0.94 4.11 2.45
CA ASP A 152 -1.96 3.10 2.73
C ASP A 152 -3.28 3.43 2.05
N LEU A 153 -3.69 4.70 2.07
CA LEU A 153 -4.89 5.17 1.36
C LEU A 153 -4.77 4.93 -0.16
N LYS A 154 -3.63 5.27 -0.75
CA LYS A 154 -3.39 5.03 -2.18
C LYS A 154 -3.35 3.55 -2.53
N HIS A 155 -2.75 2.74 -1.66
CA HIS A 155 -2.72 1.29 -1.80
C HIS A 155 -4.14 0.70 -1.81
N GLU A 156 -4.98 1.10 -0.85
CA GLU A 156 -6.37 0.66 -0.79
C GLU A 156 -7.14 1.08 -2.05
N GLN A 157 -7.01 2.34 -2.47
CA GLN A 157 -7.65 2.84 -3.69
C GLN A 157 -7.21 2.04 -4.93
N CYS A 158 -5.92 1.74 -5.05
CA CYS A 158 -5.37 0.94 -6.15
C CYS A 158 -5.98 -0.47 -6.16
N CYS A 159 -5.96 -1.16 -5.02
CA CYS A 159 -6.52 -2.51 -4.89
C CYS A 159 -8.02 -2.54 -5.18
N LYS A 160 -8.78 -1.55 -4.69
CA LYS A 160 -10.21 -1.42 -4.96
C LYS A 160 -10.51 -1.14 -6.43
N SER A 161 -9.66 -0.37 -7.10
CA SER A 161 -9.77 -0.14 -8.54
C SER A 161 -9.52 -1.44 -9.34
N ALA A 162 -8.51 -2.22 -8.95
CA ALA A 162 -8.23 -3.51 -9.57
C ALA A 162 -9.38 -4.51 -9.36
N GLU A 163 -9.94 -4.56 -8.14
CA GLU A 163 -11.09 -5.39 -7.81
C GLU A 163 -12.33 -5.00 -8.62
N ARG A 164 -12.64 -3.70 -8.71
CA ARG A 164 -13.75 -3.20 -9.53
C ARG A 164 -13.59 -3.59 -10.99
N LYS A 165 -12.40 -3.37 -11.55
CA LYS A 165 -12.09 -3.74 -12.94
C LYS A 165 -12.26 -5.23 -13.17
N TYR A 166 -11.80 -6.07 -12.24
CA TYR A 166 -11.98 -7.51 -12.33
C TYR A 166 -13.46 -7.91 -12.38
N VAL A 167 -14.31 -7.30 -11.54
CA VAL A 167 -15.76 -7.55 -11.54
C VAL A 167 -16.40 -7.11 -12.85
N GLU A 168 -16.08 -5.91 -13.34
CA GLU A 168 -16.59 -5.37 -14.60
C GLU A 168 -16.16 -6.23 -15.80
N ASP A 169 -14.87 -6.54 -15.90
CA ASP A 169 -14.33 -7.36 -16.99
C ASP A 169 -14.90 -8.78 -16.97
N THR A 170 -15.08 -9.37 -15.77
CA THR A 170 -15.72 -10.69 -15.64
C THR A 170 -17.16 -10.64 -16.13
N ALA A 171 -17.93 -9.61 -15.76
CA ALA A 171 -19.30 -9.44 -16.24
C ALA A 171 -19.37 -9.33 -17.77
N ILE A 172 -18.42 -8.63 -18.40
CA ILE A 172 -18.27 -8.57 -19.85
C ILE A 172 -18.01 -9.96 -20.43
N VAL A 173 -17.05 -10.72 -19.88
CA VAL A 173 -16.74 -12.08 -20.34
C VAL A 173 -17.95 -13.01 -20.26
N TYR A 174 -18.74 -12.93 -19.19
CA TYR A 174 -20.01 -13.67 -19.08
C TYR A 174 -21.05 -13.25 -20.12
N HIS A 175 -21.22 -11.95 -20.34
CA HIS A 175 -22.16 -11.42 -21.34
C HIS A 175 -21.75 -11.83 -22.77
N THR A 176 -20.46 -11.82 -23.09
CA THR A 176 -19.90 -12.29 -24.35
C THR A 176 -20.20 -13.77 -24.56
N LEU A 177 -20.02 -14.62 -23.54
CA LEU A 177 -20.39 -16.03 -23.60
C LEU A 177 -21.89 -16.19 -23.90
N GLN A 178 -22.75 -15.47 -23.18
CA GLN A 178 -24.20 -15.56 -23.41
C GLN A 178 -24.57 -15.15 -24.84
N THR A 179 -24.04 -14.03 -25.33
CA THR A 179 -24.30 -13.54 -26.69
C THR A 179 -23.83 -14.55 -27.75
N CYS A 180 -22.66 -15.15 -27.55
CA CYS A 180 -22.12 -16.17 -28.45
C CYS A 180 -23.03 -17.41 -28.53
N LEU A 181 -23.54 -17.86 -27.37
CA LEU A 181 -24.44 -19.02 -27.30
C LEU A 181 -25.83 -18.74 -27.89
N GLU A 182 -26.27 -17.49 -27.94
CA GLU A 182 -27.52 -17.04 -28.58
C GLU A 182 -27.38 -16.83 -30.10
N GLY A 183 -26.17 -17.03 -30.67
CA GLY A 183 -25.90 -16.89 -32.10
C GLY A 183 -25.63 -15.45 -32.55
N GLY A 184 -25.46 -14.52 -31.62
CA GLY A 184 -25.06 -13.14 -31.91
C GLY A 184 -23.56 -13.01 -32.12
N ALA A 185 -23.13 -12.05 -32.97
CA ALA A 185 -21.74 -11.64 -33.00
C ALA A 185 -21.40 -10.98 -31.65
N ALA A 186 -20.47 -11.59 -30.91
CA ALA A 186 -20.08 -11.09 -29.60
C ALA A 186 -19.48 -9.67 -29.71
N PRO A 187 -19.69 -8.80 -28.71
CA PRO A 187 -18.95 -7.55 -28.63
C PRO A 187 -17.46 -7.88 -28.53
N ALA A 188 -16.65 -7.34 -29.45
CA ALA A 188 -15.21 -7.52 -29.42
C ALA A 188 -14.65 -7.05 -28.06
N ILE A 189 -13.83 -7.88 -27.43
CA ILE A 189 -13.02 -7.46 -26.29
C ILE A 189 -11.99 -6.48 -26.87
N THR A 190 -12.34 -5.19 -26.95
CA THR A 190 -11.36 -4.13 -27.20
C THR A 190 -10.43 -4.09 -26.01
N THR A 191 -9.27 -4.72 -26.16
CA THR A 191 -8.07 -4.38 -25.42
C THR A 191 -7.71 -2.94 -25.77
N THR A 192 -8.27 -1.99 -25.02
CA THR A 192 -7.78 -0.61 -25.05
C THR A 192 -6.28 -0.66 -24.74
N PRO A 193 -5.41 -0.14 -25.63
CA PRO A 193 -3.99 -0.01 -25.34
C PRO A 193 -3.81 0.83 -24.07
N ALA A 194 -2.76 0.52 -23.32
CA ALA A 194 -2.33 1.26 -22.14
C ALA A 194 -2.52 2.78 -22.30
N PRO A 195 -2.93 3.51 -21.24
CA PRO A 195 -2.96 4.97 -21.30
C PRO A 195 -1.56 5.47 -21.70
N SER A 196 -1.51 6.16 -22.82
CA SER A 196 -0.33 6.88 -23.26
C SER A 196 0.02 7.90 -22.18
N THR A 197 1.25 7.85 -21.71
CA THR A 197 1.86 8.85 -20.85
C THR A 197 1.95 10.17 -21.61
N THR A 198 0.87 10.95 -21.57
CA THR A 198 0.94 12.40 -21.79
C THR A 198 1.46 13.00 -20.49
N SER A 199 2.72 13.41 -20.52
CA SER A 199 3.36 14.21 -19.48
C SER A 199 2.67 15.57 -19.40
N GLU A 200 1.78 15.74 -18.42
CA GLU A 200 1.29 17.04 -17.99
C GLU A 200 1.99 17.41 -16.65
N PRO A 201 2.41 18.66 -16.44
CA PRO A 201 3.38 19.00 -15.39
C PRO A 201 2.84 18.73 -14.00
N SER A 202 3.69 18.08 -13.21
CA SER A 202 3.46 17.72 -11.82
C SER A 202 3.31 18.96 -10.93
N VAL A 203 2.22 19.01 -10.16
CA VAL A 203 1.98 19.96 -9.05
C VAL A 203 3.03 19.83 -7.92
N PHE A 204 3.96 18.87 -8.04
CA PHE A 204 5.06 18.64 -7.11
C PHE A 204 6.12 19.77 -7.10
N ASP A 205 6.18 20.62 -8.14
CA ASP A 205 7.08 21.78 -8.12
C ASP A 205 6.64 22.87 -7.12
N GLN A 206 5.36 22.96 -6.77
CA GLN A 206 4.86 23.98 -5.84
C GLN A 206 4.86 23.54 -4.36
N ALA A 207 4.93 22.23 -4.08
CA ALA A 207 5.04 21.73 -2.72
C ALA A 207 6.49 21.71 -2.22
N SER A 208 7.46 21.43 -3.10
CA SER A 208 8.90 21.44 -2.75
C SER A 208 9.43 22.86 -2.50
N GLN A 209 8.93 23.86 -3.23
CA GLN A 209 9.33 25.27 -3.06
C GLN A 209 8.82 25.92 -1.75
N ASN A 210 7.86 25.31 -1.07
CA ASN A 210 7.34 25.82 0.20
C ASN A 210 8.03 25.21 1.43
N ILE A 211 8.69 24.06 1.32
CA ILE A 211 9.42 23.46 2.45
C ILE A 211 10.79 24.13 2.63
N HIS A 212 11.41 24.65 1.56
CA HIS A 212 12.64 25.45 1.67
C HIS A 212 12.44 26.77 2.46
N LYS A 213 11.19 27.24 2.61
CA LYS A 213 10.86 28.43 3.41
C LYS A 213 10.62 28.17 4.89
N ILE A 214 10.53 26.90 5.32
CA ILE A 214 10.31 26.53 6.72
C ILE A 214 11.66 26.35 7.46
N ALA A 215 12.76 26.17 6.72
CA ALA A 215 14.10 26.07 7.30
C ALA A 215 14.72 27.43 7.70
N ASP A 216 14.21 28.56 7.18
CA ASP A 216 14.81 29.89 7.39
C ASP A 216 14.47 30.62 8.72
N PRO A 217 13.38 30.34 9.47
CA PRO A 217 13.16 31.05 10.72
C PRO A 217 14.01 30.51 11.90
N VAL A 218 14.50 29.27 11.83
CA VAL A 218 15.22 28.64 12.96
C VAL A 218 16.66 29.13 13.06
N LEU A 219 17.30 29.49 11.93
CA LEU A 219 18.67 30.01 11.92
C LEU A 219 18.78 31.47 12.41
N LYS A 220 17.66 32.22 12.46
CA LYS A 220 17.64 33.63 12.92
C LYS A 220 17.48 33.81 14.43
N VAL A 221 17.28 32.73 15.18
CA VAL A 221 17.17 32.78 16.66
C VAL A 221 18.51 32.44 17.34
N LEU A 222 19.56 32.13 16.55
CA LEU A 222 20.88 31.73 17.05
C LEU A 222 22.03 32.68 16.69
N ASN A 223 21.75 33.89 16.19
CA ASN A 223 22.72 34.99 16.09
C ASN A 223 22.26 36.22 16.87
#